data_AF-A0A921BC97-F1
#
_entry.id   AF-A0A921BC97-F1
#
_cell.length_a   1.000
_cell.length_b   1.000
_cell.length_c   1.000
_cell.angle_alpha   90.00
_cell.angle_beta   90.00
_cell.angle_gamma   90.00
#
_symmetry.space_group_name_H-M   'P 1'
#
loop_
_entity.id
_entity.type
_entity.pdbx_description
1 polymer ?
#
loop_
_entity_poly.entity_id
_entity_poly.type
_entity_poly.pdbx_seq_one_letter_code
_entity_poly.pdbx_strand_id
1 'polypeptide(L)'
;MYMVHHVGLPLFITSFTTTFGFFTNSMSSIPLIRDFAYASSFAMFVNLVVTILGVPILLSMAGAPTEQNKTCRRSAHRFFWGGWLKKMEITGDKYGKWVVA
;
A
#
# COMPACT_ATOMS: atom_id res chain seq x y z
N MET A 1 -15.51 -13.79 -3.74
CA MET A 1 -14.85 -13.69 -2.41
C MET A 1 -13.35 -13.99 -2.42
N TYR A 2 -12.65 -14.05 -3.56
CA TYR A 2 -11.22 -14.43 -3.58
C TYR A 2 -10.26 -13.32 -3.08
N MET A 3 -10.56 -12.04 -3.36
CA MET A 3 -9.67 -10.93 -2.98
C MET A 3 -9.63 -10.67 -1.47
N VAL A 4 -10.79 -10.76 -0.79
CA VAL A 4 -10.91 -10.48 0.66
C VAL A 4 -10.01 -11.42 1.48
N HIS A 5 -9.95 -12.70 1.09
CA HIS A 5 -9.12 -13.69 1.78
C HIS A 5 -7.61 -13.45 1.56
N HIS A 6 -7.22 -12.88 0.41
CA HIS A 6 -5.81 -12.59 0.10
C HIS A 6 -5.30 -11.28 0.71
N VAL A 7 -6.16 -10.26 0.83
CA VAL A 7 -5.78 -8.97 1.44
C VAL A 7 -5.97 -8.95 2.96
N GLY A 8 -6.85 -9.81 3.49
CA GLY A 8 -7.12 -9.89 4.93
C GLY A 8 -5.91 -10.35 5.75
N LEU A 9 -5.16 -11.35 5.26
CA LEU A 9 -3.99 -11.88 5.98
C LEU A 9 -2.87 -10.84 6.14
N PRO A 10 -2.42 -10.12 5.08
CA PRO A 10 -1.48 -9.00 5.23
C PRO A 10 -1.99 -7.89 6.16
N LEU A 11 -3.27 -7.49 6.04
CA LEU A 11 -3.86 -6.44 6.88
C LEU A 11 -3.85 -6.83 8.37
N PHE A 12 -4.16 -8.10 8.66
CA PHE A 12 -4.09 -8.63 10.00
C PHE A 12 -2.66 -8.58 10.55
N ILE A 13 -1.67 -9.03 9.79
CA ILE A 13 -0.26 -8.99 10.22
C ILE A 13 0.22 -7.56 10.45
N THR A 14 -0.06 -6.63 9.53
CA THR A 14 0.38 -5.23 9.63
C THR A 14 -0.20 -4.54 10.87
N SER A 15 -1.50 -4.63 11.07
CA SER A 15 -2.15 -4.01 12.23
C SER A 15 -1.74 -4.66 13.55
N PHE A 16 -1.55 -5.98 13.57
CA PHE A 16 -1.06 -6.71 14.74
C PHE A 16 0.36 -6.26 15.12
N THR A 17 1.27 -6.16 14.14
CA THR A 17 2.63 -5.67 14.41
C THR A 17 2.62 -4.19 14.81
N THR A 18 1.75 -3.35 14.26
CA THR A 18 1.63 -1.95 14.72
C THR A 18 1.10 -1.85 16.15
N THR A 19 0.11 -2.67 16.51
CA THR A 19 -0.42 -2.73 17.87
C THR A 19 0.70 -3.11 18.85
N PHE A 20 1.49 -4.13 18.51
CA PHE A 20 2.68 -4.51 19.27
C PHE A 20 3.73 -3.39 19.31
N GLY A 21 3.97 -2.70 18.20
CA GLY A 21 4.92 -1.58 18.12
C GLY A 21 4.56 -0.42 19.03
N PHE A 22 3.28 -0.09 19.20
CA PHE A 22 2.84 0.88 20.20
C PHE A 22 2.84 0.30 21.61
N PHE A 23 2.52 -0.99 21.77
CA PHE A 23 2.49 -1.65 23.06
C PHE A 23 3.89 -1.71 23.71
N THR A 24 4.96 -1.91 22.95
CA THR A 24 6.33 -1.90 23.52
C THR A 24 6.67 -0.58 24.20
N ASN A 25 6.07 0.52 23.75
CA ASN A 25 6.25 1.85 24.32
C ASN A 25 5.62 1.98 25.73
N SER A 26 4.78 1.01 26.15
CA SER A 26 4.23 0.95 27.51
C SER A 26 5.30 0.64 28.57
N MET A 27 6.45 0.08 28.17
CA MET A 27 7.57 -0.21 29.06
C MET A 27 8.44 1.03 29.34
N SER A 28 8.10 2.18 28.75
CA SER A 28 8.79 3.45 28.98
C SER A 28 8.57 3.96 30.41
N SER A 29 9.64 4.49 31.02
CA SER A 29 9.63 5.09 32.35
C SER A 29 8.95 6.46 32.42
N ILE A 30 8.58 7.05 31.27
CA ILE A 30 7.88 8.33 31.18
C ILE A 30 6.36 8.08 31.21
N PRO A 31 5.62 8.58 32.22
CA PRO A 31 4.19 8.28 32.39
C PRO A 31 3.34 8.70 31.19
N LEU A 32 3.65 9.84 30.57
CA LEU A 32 2.95 10.35 29.39
C LEU A 32 3.04 9.37 28.20
N ILE A 33 4.21 8.76 28.02
CA ILE A 33 4.46 7.81 26.92
C ILE A 33 3.71 6.51 27.16
N ARG A 34 3.62 6.08 28.42
CA ARG A 34 2.88 4.88 28.82
C ARG A 34 1.37 5.03 28.60
N ASP A 35 0.78 6.15 28.99
CA ASP A 35 -0.64 6.40 28.77
C ASP A 35 -0.98 6.50 27.27
N PHE A 36 -0.10 7.14 26.50
CA PHE A 36 -0.19 7.16 25.04
C PHE A 36 -0.07 5.75 24.44
N ALA A 37 0.85 4.92 24.93
CA ALA A 37 1.05 3.55 24.45
C ALA A 37 -0.21 2.69 24.62
N TYR A 38 -0.89 2.80 25.76
CA TYR A 38 -2.14 2.09 25.99
C TYR A 38 -3.28 2.62 25.09
N ALA A 39 -3.43 3.93 24.96
CA ALA A 39 -4.46 4.52 24.12
C ALA A 39 -4.26 4.18 22.62
N SER A 40 -3.04 4.30 22.12
CA SER A 40 -2.70 4.04 20.71
C SER A 40 -2.75 2.56 20.33
N SER A 41 -2.24 1.66 21.19
CA SER A 41 -2.34 0.22 20.95
C SER A 41 -3.79 -0.26 20.93
N PHE A 42 -4.63 0.23 21.85
CA PHE A 42 -6.06 -0.05 21.86
C PHE A 42 -6.75 0.51 20.60
N ALA A 43 -6.49 1.77 20.26
CA ALA A 43 -7.05 2.38 19.05
C ALA A 43 -6.70 1.59 17.78
N MET A 44 -5.46 1.09 17.69
CA MET A 44 -5.02 0.34 16.52
C MET A 44 -5.65 -1.06 16.43
N PHE A 45 -5.87 -1.71 17.57
CA PHE A 45 -6.62 -2.96 17.63
C PHE A 45 -8.08 -2.76 17.21
N VAL A 46 -8.75 -1.71 17.69
CA VAL A 46 -10.12 -1.39 17.28
C VAL A 46 -10.17 -1.04 15.78
N ASN A 47 -9.20 -0.28 15.29
CA ASN A 47 -9.10 0.08 13.88
C ASN A 47 -8.98 -1.16 12.97
N LEU A 48 -8.26 -2.21 13.40
CA LEU A 48 -8.21 -3.50 12.70
C LEU A 48 -9.61 -4.11 12.57
N VAL A 49 -10.34 -4.22 13.68
CA VAL A 49 -11.68 -4.84 13.71
C VAL A 49 -12.65 -4.05 12.83
N VAL A 50 -12.64 -2.73 12.96
CA VAL A 50 -13.46 -1.82 12.15
C VAL A 50 -13.07 -1.90 10.67
N THR A 51 -11.79 -2.06 10.32
CA THR A 51 -11.36 -2.15 8.92
C THR A 51 -11.77 -3.50 8.30
N ILE A 52 -11.55 -4.62 9.00
CA ILE A 52 -11.90 -5.95 8.50
C ILE A 52 -13.42 -6.10 8.29
N LEU A 53 -14.24 -5.48 9.14
CA LEU A 53 -15.70 -5.56 9.05
C LEU A 53 -16.30 -4.39 8.25
N GLY A 54 -15.86 -3.18 8.53
CA GLY A 54 -16.38 -1.94 7.96
C GLY A 54 -16.04 -1.78 6.48
N VAL A 55 -14.82 -2.10 6.04
CA VAL A 55 -14.46 -2.00 4.62
C VAL A 55 -15.32 -2.92 3.73
N PRO A 56 -15.49 -4.22 4.00
CA PRO A 56 -16.35 -5.06 3.15
C PRO A 56 -17.83 -4.67 3.23
N ILE A 57 -18.32 -4.20 4.39
CA ILE A 57 -19.69 -3.68 4.53
C ILE A 57 -19.88 -2.42 3.67
N LEU A 58 -18.95 -1.47 3.78
CA LEU A 58 -18.98 -0.23 3.01
C LEU A 58 -18.85 -0.50 1.51
N LEU A 59 -17.99 -1.45 1.12
CA LEU A 59 -17.81 -1.85 -0.27
C LEU A 59 -19.04 -2.59 -0.82
N SER A 60 -19.73 -3.36 0.03
CA SER A 60 -21.02 -3.99 -0.31
C SER A 60 -22.11 -2.93 -0.52
N MET A 61 -22.10 -1.84 0.26
CA MET A 61 -23.11 -0.79 0.19
C MET A 61 -22.84 0.24 -0.91
N ALA A 62 -21.57 0.57 -1.18
CA ALA A 62 -21.16 1.52 -2.20
C ALA A 62 -21.22 0.95 -3.63
N GLY A 63 -21.34 -0.38 -3.77
CA GLY A 63 -21.34 -1.06 -5.06
C GLY A 63 -19.95 -1.14 -5.68
N ALA A 64 -19.61 -2.28 -6.28
CA ALA A 64 -18.36 -2.43 -7.00
C ALA A 64 -18.31 -1.40 -8.15
N PRO A 65 -17.27 -0.55 -8.28
CA PRO A 65 -17.08 0.20 -9.50
C PRO A 65 -16.92 -0.81 -10.65
N THR A 66 -17.88 -0.79 -11.56
CA THR A 66 -17.94 -1.62 -12.77
C THR A 66 -16.56 -1.72 -13.40
N GLU A 67 -16.12 -2.94 -13.69
CA GLU A 67 -14.83 -3.26 -14.33
C GLU A 67 -14.68 -2.51 -15.66
N GLN A 68 -14.18 -1.28 -15.63
CA GLN A 68 -13.68 -0.59 -16.81
C GLN A 68 -12.15 -0.66 -16.84
N ASN A 69 -11.70 -1.52 -17.77
CA ASN A 69 -10.60 -1.19 -18.67
C ASN A 69 -9.17 -1.49 -18.17
N LYS A 70 -8.86 -2.79 -18.10
CA LYS A 70 -7.47 -3.31 -17.99
C LYS A 70 -6.62 -2.97 -19.23
N THR A 71 -7.23 -2.49 -20.31
CA THR A 71 -6.58 -2.11 -21.56
C THR A 71 -5.95 -0.70 -21.49
N CYS A 72 -6.44 0.21 -20.64
CA CYS A 72 -5.95 1.59 -20.57
C CYS A 72 -4.77 1.80 -19.58
N ARG A 73 -4.57 0.93 -18.58
CA ARG A 73 -3.44 1.05 -17.63
C ARG A 73 -2.07 0.73 -18.24
N ARG A 74 -2.03 -0.07 -19.32
CA ARG A 74 -0.81 -0.34 -20.10
C ARG A 74 -0.47 0.81 -21.06
N SER A 75 -1.38 1.77 -21.28
CA SER A 75 -1.18 2.94 -22.13
C SER A 75 -0.66 4.16 -21.35
N ALA A 76 -1.19 4.42 -20.14
CA ALA A 76 -0.73 5.53 -19.31
C ALA A 76 0.73 5.36 -18.83
N HIS A 77 1.11 4.15 -18.43
CA HIS A 77 2.52 3.84 -18.13
C HIS A 77 3.38 3.94 -19.39
N ARG A 78 2.90 3.50 -20.56
CA ARG A 78 3.61 3.62 -21.84
C ARG A 78 3.67 5.06 -22.35
N PHE A 79 2.80 5.96 -21.91
CA PHE A 79 2.86 7.39 -22.23
C PHE A 79 3.96 8.09 -21.42
N PHE A 80 4.01 7.86 -20.10
CA PHE A 80 5.06 8.39 -19.24
C PHE A 80 6.42 7.73 -19.53
N TRP A 81 6.47 6.40 -19.61
CA TRP A 81 7.69 5.66 -19.95
C TRP A 81 8.07 5.75 -21.42
N GLY A 82 7.12 5.97 -22.34
CA GLY A 82 7.44 6.03 -23.78
C GLY A 82 8.33 7.22 -24.11
N GLY A 83 8.10 8.38 -23.48
CA GLY A 83 8.94 9.57 -23.64
C GLY A 83 10.36 9.37 -23.08
N TRP A 84 10.47 8.75 -21.90
CA TRP A 84 11.76 8.47 -21.27
C TRP A 84 12.53 7.36 -21.98
N LEU A 85 11.87 6.27 -22.40
CA LEU A 85 12.47 5.19 -23.16
C LEU A 85 12.97 5.68 -24.52
N LYS A 86 12.20 6.51 -25.22
CA LYS A 86 12.64 7.09 -26.50
C LYS A 86 13.86 7.99 -26.32
N LYS A 87 13.94 8.73 -25.21
CA LYS A 87 15.12 9.54 -24.88
C LYS A 87 16.33 8.66 -24.55
N MET A 88 16.15 7.55 -23.83
CA MET A 88 17.22 6.60 -23.53
C MET A 88 17.67 5.82 -24.79
N GLU A 89 16.76 5.49 -25.71
CA GLU A 89 17.07 4.81 -26.97
C GLU A 89 17.87 5.72 -27.94
N ILE A 90 17.45 6.99 -28.10
CA ILE A 90 18.18 7.98 -28.91
C ILE A 90 19.56 8.26 -28.32
N THR A 91 19.68 8.28 -26.99
CA THR A 91 20.95 8.44 -26.31
C THR A 91 21.82 7.18 -26.47
N GLY A 92 21.25 5.98 -26.40
CA GLY A 92 21.98 4.71 -26.59
C GLY A 92 22.58 4.56 -27.99
N ASP A 93 21.82 4.89 -29.04
CA ASP A 93 22.28 4.79 -30.44
C ASP A 93 23.47 5.74 -30.71
N LYS A 94 23.46 6.94 -30.11
CA LYS A 94 24.56 7.89 -30.23
C LYS A 94 25.87 7.41 -29.60
N TYR A 95 25.82 6.62 -28.53
CA TYR A 95 27.03 6.09 -27.89
C TYR A 95 27.49 4.75 -28.48
N GLY A 96 26.56 3.93 -28.99
CA GLY A 96 26.90 2.69 -29.71
C GLY A 96 27.77 2.94 -30.94
N LYS A 97 27.54 4.05 -31.65
CA LYS A 97 28.31 4.42 -32.85
C LYS A 97 29.75 4.89 -32.60
N TRP A 98 30.11 5.21 -31.35
CA TRP A 98 31.47 5.61 -30.96
C TRP A 98 32.29 4.47 -30.32
N VAL A 99 31.65 3.37 -29.92
CA VAL A 99 32.31 2.23 -29.27
C VAL A 99 32.78 1.18 -30.29
N VAL A 100 32.26 1.20 -31.52
CA VAL A 100 32.57 0.22 -32.57
C VAL A 100 33.38 0.80 -33.75
N ALA A 101 33.94 2.00 -33.59
CA ALA A 101 34.75 2.68 -34.60
C ALA A 101 36.20 2.88 -34.11
#